data_AF-A0A1E1WD98-F1
#
_entry.id   AF-A0A1E1WD98-F1
#
_cell.length_a   1.000
_cell.length_b   1.000
_cell.length_c   1.000
_cell.angle_alpha   90.00
_cell.angle_beta   90.00
_cell.angle_gamma   90.00
#
_symmetry.space_group_name_H-M   'P 1'
#
loop_
_entity.id
_entity.type
_entity.pdbx_description
1 polymer ?
#
loop_
_entity_poly.entity_id
_entity_poly.type
_entity_poly.pdbx_seq_one_letter_code
_entity_poly.pdbx_strand_id
1 'polypeptide(L)'
;MNHEDIKSVVQEKFLSSERVTAFLCDAKVFHHEWMKKDRLVAIVEYGDEKAVFCLHTSCYPPKSFTDLSIEIVLPIDSSFKCEIDNKPSDSEAVLYLNLQSRNLKYKFEIQMTPRVDNFVDDLFRGIEAVNKLATQPEFVWLKKYSGKSEDEIIAQTMVLPRSGVAH
;
A
#
# COMPACT_ATOMS: atom_id res chain seq x y z
N MET A 1 6.93 -1.93 -21.54
CA MET A 1 5.66 -1.54 -20.92
C MET A 1 5.81 -0.13 -20.43
N ASN A 2 4.95 0.80 -20.85
CA ASN A 2 4.99 2.18 -20.37
C ASN A 2 4.24 2.31 -19.03
N HIS A 3 4.20 3.50 -18.44
CA HIS A 3 3.54 3.71 -17.15
C HIS A 3 2.03 3.50 -17.19
N GLU A 4 1.34 3.90 -18.26
CA GLU A 4 -0.12 3.70 -18.39
C GLU A 4 -0.48 2.22 -18.53
N ASP A 5 0.36 1.44 -19.20
CA ASP A 5 0.21 -0.01 -19.27
C ASP A 5 0.33 -0.63 -17.87
N ILE A 6 1.34 -0.24 -17.07
CA ILE A 6 1.50 -0.72 -15.69
C ILE A 6 0.31 -0.28 -14.84
N LYS A 7 -0.15 0.96 -14.99
CA LYS A 7 -1.34 1.47 -14.30
C LYS A 7 -2.56 0.61 -14.59
N SER A 8 -2.73 0.19 -15.85
CA SER A 8 -3.83 -0.69 -16.26
C SER A 8 -3.75 -2.04 -15.57
N VAL A 9 -2.55 -2.65 -15.50
CA VAL A 9 -2.32 -3.89 -14.75
C VAL A 9 -2.58 -3.73 -13.25
N VAL A 10 -2.18 -2.60 -12.65
CA VAL A 10 -2.48 -2.30 -11.25
C VAL A 10 -3.99 -2.11 -11.05
N GLN A 11 -4.69 -1.44 -11.97
CA GLN A 11 -6.13 -1.26 -11.94
C GLN A 11 -6.89 -2.60 -12.05
N GLU A 12 -6.41 -3.54 -12.87
CA GLU A 12 -6.97 -4.90 -12.98
C GLU A 12 -6.86 -5.71 -11.68
N LYS A 13 -5.97 -5.34 -10.76
CA LYS A 13 -5.85 -6.00 -9.45
C LYS A 13 -7.05 -5.73 -8.54
N PHE A 14 -7.75 -4.62 -8.77
CA PHE A 14 -8.87 -4.14 -7.96
C PHE A 14 -10.20 -4.43 -8.66
N LEU A 15 -11.31 -4.36 -7.92
CA LEU A 15 -12.63 -4.52 -8.54
C LEU A 15 -12.94 -3.34 -9.46
N SER A 16 -13.84 -3.53 -10.41
CA SER A 16 -14.26 -2.45 -11.34
C SER A 16 -14.89 -1.23 -10.65
N SER A 17 -15.38 -1.39 -9.42
CA SER A 17 -15.90 -0.31 -8.57
C SER A 17 -14.81 0.45 -7.81
N GLU A 18 -13.57 -0.02 -7.86
CA GLU A 18 -12.42 0.53 -7.15
C GLU A 18 -11.47 1.15 -8.14
N ARG A 19 -11.10 2.41 -7.93
CA ARG A 19 -10.34 3.18 -8.91
C ARG A 19 -8.96 3.52 -8.40
N VAL A 20 -7.93 3.15 -9.15
CA VAL A 20 -6.54 3.55 -8.89
C VAL A 20 -6.38 5.01 -9.31
N THR A 21 -6.29 5.91 -8.33
CA THR A 21 -6.24 7.36 -8.57
C THR A 21 -4.83 7.88 -8.74
N ALA A 22 -3.86 7.28 -8.05
CA ALA A 22 -2.44 7.55 -8.22
C ALA A 22 -1.62 6.28 -7.93
N PHE A 23 -0.43 6.16 -8.52
CA PHE A 23 0.49 5.08 -8.19
C PHE A 23 1.95 5.42 -8.50
N LEU A 24 2.86 4.72 -7.83
CA LEU A 24 4.31 4.82 -7.98
C LEU A 24 4.88 3.40 -8.17
N CYS A 25 5.80 3.25 -9.13
CA CYS A 25 6.40 1.95 -9.49
C CYS A 25 7.65 1.62 -8.68
N ASP A 26 8.34 2.65 -8.18
CA ASP A 26 9.72 2.57 -7.71
C ASP A 26 9.83 3.04 -6.26
N ALA A 27 8.92 2.57 -5.42
CA ALA A 27 8.95 2.83 -3.99
C ALA A 27 9.68 1.69 -3.27
N LYS A 28 10.51 2.03 -2.29
CA LYS A 28 11.15 1.06 -1.40
C LYS A 28 10.50 1.12 -0.04
N VAL A 29 9.82 0.05 0.37
CA VAL A 29 9.26 -0.05 1.72
C VAL A 29 10.30 -0.56 2.70
N PHE A 30 10.37 0.04 3.88
CA PHE A 30 11.17 -0.48 5.00
C PHE A 30 10.32 -1.44 5.83
N HIS A 31 10.72 -2.71 5.86
CA HIS A 31 10.08 -3.75 6.68
C HIS A 31 10.95 -4.11 7.88
N HIS A 32 10.35 -4.19 9.08
CA HIS A 32 11.00 -4.62 10.33
C HIS A 32 12.45 -4.11 10.46
N GLU A 33 12.54 -2.79 10.59
CA GLU A 33 13.72 -1.97 10.85
C GLU A 33 14.84 -1.90 9.79
N TRP A 34 15.03 -2.85 8.85
CA TRP A 34 16.22 -2.76 7.95
C TRP A 34 16.09 -3.30 6.50
N MET A 35 15.06 -4.06 6.14
CA MET A 35 14.96 -4.58 4.76
C MET A 35 14.18 -3.63 3.85
N LYS A 36 14.88 -3.00 2.91
CA LYS A 36 14.29 -2.29 1.76
C LYS A 36 13.83 -3.30 0.73
N LYS A 37 12.56 -3.26 0.35
CA LYS A 37 12.04 -4.04 -0.77
C LYS A 37 11.36 -3.12 -1.79
N ASP A 38 11.62 -3.35 -3.07
CA ASP A 38 10.97 -2.61 -4.15
C ASP A 38 9.48 -2.99 -4.24
N ARG A 39 8.63 -1.98 -4.32
CA ARG A 39 7.18 -2.10 -4.25
C ARG A 39 6.52 -1.08 -5.16
N LEU A 40 5.35 -1.47 -5.66
CA LEU A 40 4.41 -0.54 -6.23
C LEU A 40 3.54 0.00 -5.10
N VAL A 41 3.28 1.30 -5.09
CA VAL A 41 2.37 1.93 -4.12
C VAL A 41 1.25 2.59 -4.90
N ALA A 42 0.01 2.33 -4.52
CA ALA A 42 -1.17 2.85 -5.19
C ALA A 42 -2.13 3.50 -4.20
N ILE A 43 -2.80 4.57 -4.61
CA ILE A 43 -3.97 5.12 -3.93
C ILE A 43 -5.19 4.62 -4.67
N VAL A 44 -6.10 4.01 -3.93
CA VAL A 44 -7.33 3.43 -4.48
C VAL A 44 -8.53 4.06 -3.80
N GLU A 45 -9.51 4.42 -4.60
CA GLU A 45 -10.75 5.07 -4.21
C GLU A 45 -11.94 4.14 -4.43
N TYR A 46 -12.83 4.09 -3.45
CA TYR A 46 -14.13 3.41 -3.53
C TYR A 46 -15.20 4.31 -2.92
N GLY A 47 -16.06 4.89 -3.77
CA GLY A 47 -16.97 5.95 -3.34
C GLY A 47 -16.18 7.14 -2.78
N ASP A 48 -16.49 7.53 -1.55
CA ASP A 48 -15.81 8.61 -0.84
C ASP A 48 -14.62 8.14 0.03
N GLU A 49 -14.34 6.83 0.05
CA GLU A 49 -13.27 6.24 0.84
C GLU A 49 -11.99 6.05 -0.01
N LYS A 50 -10.83 6.34 0.59
CA LYS A 50 -9.53 6.10 -0.03
C LYS A 50 -8.61 5.28 0.86
N ALA A 51 -7.77 4.46 0.24
CA ALA A 51 -6.74 3.70 0.94
C ALA A 51 -5.45 3.64 0.13
N VAL A 52 -4.33 3.57 0.83
CA VAL A 52 -3.01 3.32 0.23
C VAL A 52 -2.74 1.82 0.24
N PHE A 53 -2.36 1.29 -0.91
CA PHE A 53 -1.98 -0.10 -1.10
C PHE A 53 -0.50 -0.19 -1.44
N CYS A 54 0.20 -1.12 -0.81
CA CYS A 54 1.55 -1.52 -1.21
C CYS A 54 1.47 -2.90 -1.84
N LEU A 55 2.00 -3.02 -3.06
CA LEU A 55 1.98 -4.23 -3.85
C LEU A 55 3.41 -4.72 -4.12
N HIS A 56 3.62 -6.01 -3.89
CA HIS A 56 4.75 -6.74 -4.43
C HIS A 56 4.46 -7.17 -5.87
N THR A 57 5.50 -7.16 -6.70
CA THR A 57 5.44 -7.73 -8.05
C THR A 57 6.41 -8.90 -8.19
N SER A 58 5.95 -10.02 -8.74
CA SER A 58 6.79 -11.21 -8.99
C SER A 58 7.73 -11.03 -10.18
N CYS A 59 7.43 -10.09 -11.07
CA CYS A 59 8.27 -9.70 -12.19
C CYS A 59 8.13 -8.20 -12.48
N TYR A 60 9.17 -7.57 -13.01
CA TYR A 60 9.12 -6.14 -13.36
C TYR A 60 9.51 -5.94 -14.83
N PRO A 61 8.70 -5.22 -15.62
CA PRO A 61 7.35 -4.71 -15.30
C PRO A 61 6.32 -5.85 -15.16
N PRO A 62 5.26 -5.70 -14.34
CA PRO A 62 4.20 -6.70 -14.21
C PRO A 62 3.47 -6.87 -15.55
N LYS A 63 3.14 -8.09 -15.94
CA LYS A 63 2.46 -8.37 -17.22
C LYS A 63 0.96 -8.56 -17.05
N SER A 64 0.53 -8.89 -15.84
CA SER A 64 -0.84 -9.23 -15.47
C SER A 64 -1.10 -8.93 -14.00
N PHE A 65 -2.36 -8.77 -13.60
CA PHE A 65 -2.68 -8.55 -12.19
C PHE A 65 -2.27 -9.73 -11.29
N THR A 66 -2.09 -10.93 -11.85
CA THR A 66 -1.60 -12.11 -11.12
C THR A 66 -0.12 -12.00 -10.73
N ASP A 67 0.64 -11.12 -11.39
CA ASP A 67 2.01 -10.81 -10.98
C ASP A 67 2.06 -9.93 -9.72
N LEU A 68 0.93 -9.32 -9.36
CA LEU A 68 0.81 -8.40 -8.23
C LEU A 68 0.21 -9.10 -7.00
N SER A 69 0.81 -8.87 -5.84
CA SER A 69 0.30 -9.29 -4.53
C SER A 69 0.19 -8.09 -3.60
N ILE A 70 -0.98 -7.92 -2.98
CA ILE A 70 -1.19 -6.86 -1.99
C ILE A 70 -0.53 -7.29 -0.68
N GLU A 71 0.36 -6.46 -0.14
CA GLU A 71 1.06 -6.73 1.12
C GLU A 71 0.63 -5.80 2.24
N ILE A 72 0.37 -4.52 1.94
CA ILE A 72 -0.01 -3.52 2.93
C ILE A 72 -1.25 -2.79 2.43
N VAL A 73 -2.17 -2.56 3.37
CA VAL A 73 -3.39 -1.79 3.15
C VAL A 73 -3.51 -0.77 4.28
N LEU A 74 -3.50 0.51 3.95
CA LEU A 74 -3.62 1.61 4.90
C LEU A 74 -4.86 2.44 4.57
N PRO A 75 -5.97 2.31 5.31
CA PRO A 75 -7.12 3.19 5.13
C PRO A 75 -6.71 4.63 5.46
N ILE A 76 -7.12 5.58 4.61
CA ILE A 76 -6.99 7.01 4.88
C ILE A 76 -8.19 7.39 5.74
N ASP A 77 -8.14 7.04 7.02
CA ASP A 77 -9.12 7.43 8.04
C ASP A 77 -8.63 8.63 8.86
N SER A 78 -9.39 9.08 9.87
CA SER A 78 -8.98 10.23 10.69
C SER A 78 -7.71 9.99 11.53
N SER A 79 -7.28 8.73 11.67
CA SER A 79 -6.03 8.38 12.32
C SER A 79 -4.85 8.36 11.35
N PHE A 80 -5.10 8.50 10.05
CA PHE A 80 -4.06 8.48 9.03
C PHE A 80 -3.18 9.72 9.15
N LYS A 81 -1.87 9.52 9.19
CA LYS A 81 -0.86 10.57 9.21
C LYS A 81 0.14 10.33 8.10
N CYS A 82 0.58 11.43 7.51
CA CYS A 82 1.59 11.44 6.46
C CYS A 82 2.64 12.48 6.84
N GLU A 83 3.89 12.04 6.94
CA GLU A 83 5.05 12.90 7.17
C GLU A 83 6.05 12.68 6.03
N ILE A 84 6.52 13.77 5.44
CA ILE A 84 7.48 13.73 4.33
C ILE A 84 8.82 14.27 4.85
N ASP A 85 9.81 13.39 4.97
CA ASP A 85 11.19 13.80 5.26
C ASP A 85 11.94 14.04 3.94
N ASN A 86 12.80 15.06 3.93
CA ASN A 86 13.39 15.70 2.75
C ASN A 86 12.35 16.42 1.87
N LYS A 87 12.38 17.76 1.91
CA LYS A 87 11.91 18.60 0.80
C LYS A 87 13.10 18.83 -0.11
N PRO A 88 13.21 18.13 -1.24
CA PRO A 88 14.41 18.23 -2.01
C PRO A 88 14.48 19.54 -2.77
N SER A 89 15.63 20.19 -2.69
CA SER A 89 16.01 21.31 -3.56
C SER A 89 16.36 20.85 -4.98
N ASP A 90 16.43 19.53 -5.21
CA ASP A 90 16.98 18.90 -6.41
C ASP A 90 16.05 17.82 -6.97
N SER A 91 16.00 17.75 -8.30
CA SER A 91 15.12 16.86 -9.08
C SER A 91 15.48 15.38 -9.00
N GLU A 92 16.69 15.03 -8.55
CA GLU A 92 17.16 13.64 -8.38
C GLU A 92 17.09 13.14 -6.93
N ALA A 93 16.53 13.94 -6.04
CA ALA A 93 16.58 13.62 -4.64
C ALA A 93 15.62 12.48 -4.24
N VAL A 94 15.95 11.90 -3.09
CA VAL A 94 15.17 10.86 -2.45
C VAL A 94 14.24 11.48 -1.42
N LEU A 95 12.94 11.20 -1.58
CA LEU A 95 11.87 11.57 -0.65
C LEU A 95 11.58 10.38 0.27
N TYR A 96 11.43 10.65 1.57
CA TYR A 96 10.97 9.65 2.51
C TYR A 96 9.54 9.95 2.94
N LEU A 97 8.62 9.05 2.59
CA LEU A 97 7.22 9.14 2.94
C LEU A 97 6.94 8.22 4.12
N ASN A 98 6.65 8.79 5.28
CA ASN A 98 6.23 8.05 6.47
C ASN A 98 4.71 8.07 6.55
N LEU A 99 4.11 6.90 6.38
CA LEU A 99 2.67 6.71 6.47
C LEU A 99 2.34 5.99 7.78
N GLN A 100 1.42 6.57 8.53
CA GLN A 100 0.83 5.93 9.70
C GLN A 100 -0.67 5.80 9.48
N SER A 101 -1.21 4.61 9.75
CA SER A 101 -2.65 4.39 9.84
C SER A 101 -2.92 3.56 11.08
N ARG A 102 -3.74 4.08 12.01
CA ARG A 102 -3.99 3.45 13.31
C ARG A 102 -2.66 3.16 14.05
N ASN A 103 -2.37 1.88 14.28
CA ASN A 103 -1.15 1.41 14.95
C ASN A 103 -0.03 0.98 13.98
N LEU A 104 -0.29 1.01 12.67
CA LEU A 104 0.68 0.61 11.65
C LEU A 104 1.47 1.82 11.18
N LYS A 105 2.79 1.66 11.08
CA LYS A 105 3.71 2.68 10.58
C LYS A 105 4.59 2.09 9.50
N TYR A 106 4.67 2.75 8.36
CA TYR A 106 5.50 2.35 7.25
C TYR A 106 6.30 3.54 6.73
N LYS A 107 7.57 3.30 6.43
CA LYS A 107 8.43 4.26 5.76
C LYS A 107 8.66 3.79 4.34
N PHE A 108 8.51 4.72 3.39
CA PHE A 108 8.76 4.51 1.98
C PHE A 108 9.87 5.46 1.52
N GLU A 109 10.84 4.92 0.81
CA GLU A 109 11.83 5.69 0.07
C GLU A 109 11.37 5.78 -1.39
N ILE A 110 11.22 6.99 -1.90
CA ILE A 110 10.67 7.27 -3.23
C ILE A 110 11.66 8.17 -3.96
N GLN A 111 12.01 7.80 -5.18
CA GLN A 111 12.80 8.68 -6.04
C GLN A 111 11.90 9.79 -6.60
N MET A 112 12.34 11.05 -6.51
CA MET A 112 11.54 12.17 -7.01
C MET A 112 11.35 12.04 -8.53
N THR A 113 10.10 12.04 -8.96
CA THR A 113 9.71 12.05 -10.37
C THR A 113 8.50 12.97 -10.53
N PRO A 114 8.18 13.48 -11.74
CA PRO A 114 6.97 14.30 -11.95
C PRO A 114 5.65 13.62 -11.54
N ARG A 115 5.67 12.31 -11.32
CA ARG A 115 4.49 11.54 -10.89
C ARG A 115 4.28 11.54 -9.38
N VAL A 116 5.34 11.85 -8.62
CA VAL A 116 5.28 11.94 -7.15
C VAL A 116 4.35 13.06 -6.73
N ASP A 117 4.37 14.20 -7.43
CA ASP A 117 3.50 15.34 -7.12
C ASP A 117 2.01 14.94 -7.19
N ASN A 118 1.60 14.26 -8.26
CA ASN A 118 0.23 13.76 -8.40
C ASN A 118 -0.16 12.77 -7.29
N PHE A 119 0.79 11.93 -6.86
CA PHE A 119 0.57 10.98 -5.78
C PHE A 119 0.41 11.69 -4.44
N VAL A 120 1.28 12.67 -4.14
CA VAL A 120 1.25 13.47 -2.92
C VAL A 120 -0.03 14.32 -2.87
N ASP A 121 -0.44 14.93 -3.97
CA ASP A 121 -1.67 15.72 -4.07
C ASP A 121 -2.92 14.87 -3.79
N ASP A 122 -3.01 13.68 -4.38
CA ASP A 122 -4.15 12.79 -4.15
C ASP A 122 -4.16 12.21 -2.72
N LEU A 123 -2.98 11.97 -2.13
CA LEU A 123 -2.84 11.57 -0.74
C LEU A 123 -3.37 12.65 0.21
N PHE A 124 -2.91 13.90 0.06
CA PHE A 124 -3.36 15.01 0.89
C PHE A 124 -4.83 15.33 0.66
N ARG A 125 -5.33 15.23 -0.58
CA ARG A 125 -6.77 15.36 -0.87
C ARG A 125 -7.60 14.32 -0.11
N GLY A 126 -7.13 13.07 -0.03
CA GLY A 126 -7.79 12.03 0.77
C GLY A 126 -7.80 12.35 2.27
N ILE A 127 -6.67 12.79 2.81
CA ILE A 127 -6.54 13.18 4.22
C ILE A 127 -7.49 14.34 4.55
N GLU A 128 -7.52 15.37 3.71
CA GLU A 128 -8.42 16.51 3.89
C GLU A 128 -9.89 16.13 3.81
N ALA A 129 -10.26 15.24 2.87
CA ALA A 129 -11.63 14.80 2.70
C ALA A 129 -12.15 14.14 3.99
N VAL A 130 -11.35 13.26 4.58
CA VAL A 130 -11.73 12.53 5.79
C VAL A 130 -11.81 13.45 7.02
N ASN A 131 -10.90 14.43 7.13
CA ASN A 131 -10.95 15.41 8.21
C ASN A 131 -12.18 16.32 8.17
N LYS A 132 -12.86 16.42 7.02
CA LYS A 132 -14.11 17.19 6.85
C LYS A 132 -15.37 16.35 7.12
N LEU A 133 -15.25 15.03 7.27
CA LEU A 133 -16.40 14.16 7.51
C LEU A 133 -16.90 14.27 8.95
N ALA A 134 -18.22 14.34 9.11
CA ALA A 134 -18.86 14.30 10.42
C ALA A 134 -18.80 12.90 11.06
N THR A 135 -18.69 11.86 10.25
CA THR A 135 -18.68 10.46 10.66
C THR A 135 -17.44 9.75 10.12
N GLN A 136 -16.90 8.81 10.89
CA GLN A 136 -15.76 7.99 10.46
C GLN A 136 -16.18 7.04 9.34
N PRO A 137 -15.38 6.89 8.26
CA PRO A 137 -15.64 5.89 7.25
C PRO A 137 -15.39 4.48 7.78
N GLU A 138 -16.12 3.50 7.26
CA GLU A 138 -16.13 2.12 7.78
C GLU A 138 -15.19 1.18 7.01
N PHE A 139 -14.78 1.54 5.79
CA PHE A 139 -13.82 0.79 4.97
C PHE A 139 -14.21 -0.69 4.77
N VAL A 140 -15.50 -0.98 4.63
CA VAL A 140 -16.02 -2.35 4.52
C VAL A 140 -15.41 -3.09 3.33
N TRP A 141 -15.14 -2.39 2.23
CA TRP A 141 -14.53 -2.95 1.02
C TRP A 141 -13.09 -3.43 1.21
N LEU A 142 -12.36 -2.90 2.21
CA LEU A 142 -10.99 -3.32 2.51
C LEU A 142 -10.90 -4.69 3.18
N LYS A 143 -11.99 -5.20 3.77
CA LYS A 143 -11.99 -6.47 4.52
C LYS A 143 -11.48 -7.65 3.69
N LYS A 144 -11.72 -7.66 2.38
CA LYS A 144 -11.23 -8.72 1.46
C LYS A 144 -9.73 -8.66 1.20
N TYR A 145 -9.10 -7.52 1.45
CA TYR A 145 -7.65 -7.32 1.33
C TYR A 145 -6.93 -7.52 2.66
N SER A 146 -7.67 -7.63 3.76
CA SER A 146 -7.15 -7.87 5.11
C SER A 146 -6.69 -9.33 5.35
N GLY A 147 -6.44 -10.10 4.29
CA GLY A 147 -6.22 -11.55 4.36
C GLY A 147 -4.74 -11.94 4.41
N LYS A 148 -4.33 -12.42 5.60
CA LYS A 148 -3.01 -12.94 6.06
C LYS A 148 -2.06 -11.88 6.64
N SER A 149 -2.35 -11.46 7.88
CA SER A 149 -1.26 -11.02 8.76
C SER A 149 -0.27 -12.19 8.92
N GLU A 150 1.01 -11.87 9.09
CA GLU A 150 2.09 -12.84 9.32
C GLU A 150 1.81 -13.77 10.53
N ASP A 151 0.82 -13.43 11.37
CA ASP A 151 0.34 -14.27 12.48
C ASP A 151 -0.24 -15.63 12.02
N GLU A 152 -0.86 -15.71 10.84
CA GLU A 152 -1.32 -17.01 10.30
C GLU A 152 -0.16 -17.89 9.81
N ILE A 153 0.97 -17.29 9.44
CA ILE A 153 2.17 -18.02 9.00
C ILE A 153 2.89 -18.65 10.21
N ILE A 154 2.87 -17.97 11.37
CA ILE A 154 3.41 -18.49 12.62
C ILE A 154 2.48 -19.57 13.21
N ALA A 155 1.16 -19.39 13.14
CA ALA A 155 0.19 -20.37 13.64
C ALA A 155 0.20 -21.71 12.88
N GLN A 156 0.51 -21.71 11.58
CA GLN A 156 0.61 -22.94 10.79
C GLN A 156 1.92 -23.73 11.03
N THR A 157 2.95 -23.09 11.60
CA THR A 157 4.24 -23.74 11.86
C THR A 157 4.30 -24.40 13.25
N MET A 158 3.31 -24.18 14.12
CA MET A 158 3.26 -24.75 15.49
C MET A 158 2.29 -25.92 15.68
N VAL A 159 1.76 -26.53 14.60
CA VAL A 159 1.04 -27.80 14.74
C VAL A 159 2.06 -28.93 14.92
N LEU A 160 2.45 -29.14 16.17
CA LEU A 160 3.16 -30.33 16.66
C LEU A 160 2.54 -31.62 16.07
N PRO A 161 3.34 -32.58 15.56
CA PRO A 161 2.81 -33.90 15.28
C PRO A 161 2.42 -34.56 16.61
N ARG A 162 1.11 -34.67 16.85
CA ARG A 162 0.54 -35.67 17.77
C ARG A 162 0.85 -37.06 17.19
N SER A 163 1.97 -37.64 17.55
CA SER A 163 2.15 -39.09 17.52
C SER A 163 1.94 -39.61 18.93
N GLY A 164 0.66 -39.84 19.26
CA GLY A 164 0.29 -40.88 20.20
C GLY A 164 -0.20 -42.07 19.40
N VAL A 165 0.47 -43.22 19.52
CA VAL A 165 -0.20 -44.52 19.42
C VAL A 165 0.39 -45.41 20.50
N ALA A 166 -0.49 -45.82 21.41
CA ALA A 166 -0.27 -46.88 22.39
C ALA A 166 -0.40 -48.25 21.71
N HIS A 167 0.41 -49.23 22.11
CA HIS A 167 0.00 -50.52 22.70
C HIS A 167 1.22 -51.37 23.01
#